data_AF-A0A484D7S1-F1
#
_entry.id   AF-A0A484D7S1-F1
#
_cell.length_a   1.000
_cell.length_b   1.000
_cell.length_c   1.000
_cell.angle_alpha   90.00
_cell.angle_beta   90.00
_cell.angle_gamma   90.00
#
_symmetry.space_group_name_H-M   'P 1'
#
loop_
_entity.id
_entity.type
_entity.pdbx_description
1 polymer ?
#
loop_
_entity_poly.entity_id
_entity_poly.type
_entity_poly.pdbx_seq_one_letter_code
_entity_poly.pdbx_strand_id
1 'polypeptide(L)'
;MSVLDIGWPTGFTVNTADLDLLSKGRARIFPKYEMNTVLSERGSLIIYLDKVSHTQPEEIAFRIHQELKVGVLQPAAVSIYEYYDQIHCVKFYHPERKDGKLQRLCTSDACRCAEENCSMQNKEKITNDERTTKICESIRTSIIDYAYKVRLEGFEEHLSTDIYKTKVLQVIKEGSTDVGPLNKQRTFLRYPYCRESLVLETGKTYLIMGSSKDIHRDDHQSYQYLLVERTWIEYWPTECQTEEHRITCSGIEEMVKKYELRGCSL
;
A
#
# COMPACT_ATOMS: atom_id res chain seq x y z
N MET A 1 -24.00 30.20 11.56
CA MET A 1 -23.49 29.18 12.50
C MET A 1 -22.96 28.03 11.69
N SER A 2 -21.69 27.72 11.90
CA SER A 2 -20.99 26.63 11.23
C SER A 2 -20.75 25.52 12.24
N VAL A 3 -20.75 24.29 11.74
CA VAL A 3 -20.54 23.08 12.53
C VAL A 3 -19.27 22.41 12.01
N LEU A 4 -18.36 22.14 12.93
CA LEU A 4 -17.13 21.41 12.67
C LEU A 4 -17.25 20.03 13.31
N ASP A 5 -17.34 18.99 12.48
CA ASP A 5 -17.47 17.60 12.90
C ASP A 5 -16.16 16.86 12.64
N ILE A 6 -15.52 16.43 13.72
CA ILE A 6 -14.18 15.86 13.75
C ILE A 6 -14.29 14.42 14.26
N GLY A 7 -14.01 13.46 13.38
CA GLY A 7 -13.73 12.08 13.80
C GLY A 7 -12.26 11.92 14.20
N TRP A 8 -11.94 10.82 14.87
CA TRP A 8 -10.56 10.41 15.14
C TRP A 8 -10.34 8.93 14.80
N PRO A 9 -9.08 8.49 14.62
CA PRO A 9 -8.79 7.09 14.32
C PRO A 9 -9.23 6.17 15.46
N THR A 10 -9.54 4.91 15.13
CA THR A 10 -9.93 3.90 16.13
C THR A 10 -8.84 3.73 17.18
N GLY A 11 -9.24 3.66 18.45
CA GLY A 11 -8.32 3.54 19.58
C GLY A 11 -7.74 4.87 20.07
N PHE A 12 -8.18 6.00 19.52
CA PHE A 12 -7.84 7.33 20.01
C PHE A 12 -8.99 7.94 20.83
N THR A 13 -8.63 8.85 21.73
CA THR A 13 -9.54 9.70 22.51
C THR A 13 -9.08 11.15 22.45
N VAL A 14 -10.00 12.09 22.64
CA VAL A 14 -9.68 13.53 22.63
C VAL A 14 -9.36 14.01 24.03
N ASN A 15 -8.35 14.88 24.15
CA ASN A 15 -8.03 15.53 25.41
C ASN A 15 -9.09 16.61 25.74
N THR A 16 -9.99 16.28 26.67
CA THR A 16 -11.06 17.18 27.09
C THR A 16 -10.56 18.44 27.80
N ALA A 17 -9.40 18.40 28.46
CA ALA A 17 -8.83 19.57 29.13
C ALA A 17 -8.44 20.68 28.14
N ASP A 18 -7.92 20.30 26.97
CA ASP A 18 -7.58 21.25 25.91
C ASP A 18 -8.85 21.89 25.34
N LEU A 19 -9.90 21.10 25.10
CA LEU A 19 -11.20 21.59 24.62
C LEU A 19 -11.88 22.53 25.62
N ASP A 20 -11.83 22.20 26.91
CA ASP A 20 -12.38 23.05 27.97
C ASP A 20 -11.67 24.41 28.05
N LEU A 21 -10.35 24.45 27.83
CA LEU A 21 -9.61 25.72 27.74
C LEU A 21 -10.06 26.57 26.55
N LEU A 22 -10.36 25.95 25.41
CA LEU A 22 -10.78 26.66 24.19
C LEU A 22 -12.23 27.15 24.28
N SER A 23 -13.11 26.42 24.97
CA SER A 23 -14.53 26.75 25.11
C SER A 23 -14.86 27.61 26.33
N LYS A 24 -14.27 27.29 27.48
CA LYS A 24 -14.56 27.94 28.77
C LYS A 24 -13.46 28.93 29.19
N GLY A 25 -12.32 28.96 28.49
CA GLY A 25 -11.22 29.87 28.79
C GLY A 25 -11.53 31.34 28.46
N ARG A 26 -10.63 32.23 28.88
CA ARG A 26 -10.79 33.69 28.75
C ARG A 26 -10.86 34.19 27.31
N ALA A 27 -10.15 33.53 26.39
CA ALA A 27 -10.14 33.88 24.98
C ALA A 27 -11.36 33.35 24.20
N ARG A 28 -12.08 32.35 24.77
CA ARG A 28 -13.21 31.60 24.20
C ARG A 28 -13.24 31.59 22.66
N ILE A 29 -12.61 30.57 22.08
CA ILE A 29 -12.56 30.40 20.62
C ILE A 29 -13.89 29.92 20.07
N PHE A 30 -14.59 29.03 20.79
CA PHE A 30 -15.89 28.51 20.38
C PHE A 30 -16.87 28.36 21.55
N PRO A 31 -18.18 28.56 21.31
CA PRO A 31 -19.20 28.58 22.36
C PRO A 31 -19.44 27.21 23.02
N LYS A 32 -19.47 26.13 22.22
CA LYS A 32 -19.87 24.81 22.69
C LYS A 32 -19.22 23.70 21.86
N TYR A 33 -18.96 22.57 22.50
CA TYR A 33 -18.66 21.31 21.84
C TYR A 33 -19.47 20.16 22.44
N GLU A 34 -19.68 19.12 21.66
CA GLU A 34 -20.35 17.89 22.06
C GLU A 34 -19.54 16.68 21.60
N MET A 35 -19.47 15.65 22.45
CA MET A 35 -18.99 14.33 22.03
C MET A 35 -20.19 13.49 21.64
N ASN A 36 -20.34 13.24 20.35
CA ASN A 36 -21.43 12.40 19.86
C ASN A 36 -20.97 10.94 19.87
N THR A 37 -21.58 10.16 20.76
CA THR A 37 -21.39 8.70 20.83
C THR A 37 -22.51 7.92 20.11
N VAL A 38 -23.55 8.63 19.63
CA VAL A 38 -24.80 8.03 19.13
C VAL A 38 -24.77 7.83 17.61
N LEU A 39 -24.09 8.69 16.86
CA LEU A 39 -24.04 8.63 15.38
C LEU A 39 -22.81 7.92 14.81
N SER A 40 -21.85 7.51 15.64
CA SER A 40 -20.63 6.85 15.20
C SER A 40 -20.13 5.90 16.29
N GLU A 41 -19.91 4.62 15.96
CA GLU A 41 -19.23 3.64 16.83
C GLU A 41 -17.84 4.10 17.28
N ARG A 42 -17.26 5.13 16.62
CA ARG A 42 -15.92 5.69 16.88
C ARG A 42 -15.94 6.91 17.79
N GLY A 43 -17.12 7.47 18.07
CA GLY A 43 -17.28 8.81 18.63
C GLY A 43 -16.90 9.91 17.62
N SER A 44 -17.58 11.04 17.65
CA SER A 44 -17.16 12.25 16.96
C SER A 44 -17.24 13.48 17.87
N LEU A 45 -16.41 14.48 17.58
CA LEU A 45 -16.38 15.75 18.28
C LEU A 45 -17.04 16.78 17.38
N ILE A 46 -18.16 17.32 17.86
CA ILE A 46 -18.89 18.37 17.18
C ILE A 46 -18.58 19.68 17.88
N ILE A 47 -17.97 20.62 17.16
CA ILE A 47 -17.68 21.98 17.63
C ILE A 47 -18.63 22.93 16.92
N TYR A 48 -19.35 23.75 17.69
CA TYR A 48 -20.22 24.78 17.17
C TYR A 48 -19.47 26.09 17.07
N LEU A 49 -19.47 26.71 15.89
CA LEU A 49 -18.82 27.99 15.62
C LEU A 49 -19.88 29.04 15.26
N ASP A 50 -19.89 30.16 15.99
CA ASP A 50 -20.85 31.24 15.73
C ASP A 50 -20.61 31.85 14.34
N LYS A 51 -19.34 32.06 14.00
CA LYS A 51 -18.85 32.65 12.75
C LYS A 51 -17.50 32.04 12.37
N VAL A 52 -17.21 32.07 11.08
CA VAL A 52 -15.90 31.72 10.52
C VAL A 52 -15.49 32.87 9.59
N SER A 53 -14.27 33.37 9.74
CA SER A 53 -13.75 34.46 8.92
C SER A 53 -13.58 34.03 7.47
N HIS A 54 -14.01 34.88 6.55
CA HIS A 54 -13.77 34.71 5.10
C HIS A 54 -12.47 35.39 4.64
N THR A 55 -11.75 36.07 5.54
CA THR A 55 -10.55 36.87 5.21
C THR A 55 -9.25 36.33 5.80
N GLN A 56 -9.34 35.61 6.93
CA GLN A 56 -8.18 35.10 7.65
C GLN A 56 -8.42 33.64 8.03
N PRO A 57 -7.40 32.77 7.97
CA PRO A 57 -7.51 31.41 8.45
C PRO A 57 -7.68 31.40 9.97
N GLU A 58 -8.67 30.66 10.46
CA GLU A 58 -8.85 30.37 11.88
C GLU A 58 -8.32 28.96 12.17
N GLU A 59 -7.57 28.82 13.26
CA GLU A 59 -6.92 27.57 13.64
C GLU A 59 -7.37 27.12 15.03
N ILE A 60 -7.72 25.85 15.17
CA ILE A 60 -8.08 25.20 16.43
C ILE A 60 -7.19 23.97 16.59
N ALA A 61 -6.42 23.93 17.68
CA ALA A 61 -5.50 22.84 17.97
C ALA A 61 -5.79 22.24 19.35
N PHE A 62 -5.86 20.92 19.42
CA PHE A 62 -6.01 20.15 20.65
C PHE A 62 -5.35 18.79 20.51
N ARG A 63 -5.01 18.15 21.62
CA ARG A 63 -4.35 16.84 21.61
C ARG A 63 -5.36 15.69 21.54
N ILE A 64 -4.95 14.62 20.87
CA ILE A 64 -5.60 13.30 20.91
C ILE A 64 -4.61 12.27 21.44
N HIS A 65 -5.09 11.29 22.19
CA HIS A 65 -4.28 10.26 22.84
C HIS A 65 -4.67 8.88 22.32
N GLN A 66 -3.70 7.99 22.15
CA GLN A 66 -3.95 6.60 21.76
C GLN A 66 -4.13 5.73 23.01
N GLU A 67 -5.35 5.31 23.30
CA GLU A 67 -5.67 4.41 24.42
C GLU A 67 -5.50 2.93 24.04
N LEU A 68 -5.79 2.60 22.78
CA LEU A 68 -5.74 1.23 22.27
C LEU A 68 -4.91 1.17 20.99
N LYS A 69 -3.89 0.32 21.00
CA LYS A 69 -3.09 0.04 19.82
C LYS A 69 -3.81 -0.98 18.94
N VAL A 70 -4.30 -0.52 17.79
CA VAL A 70 -4.91 -1.36 16.75
C VAL A 70 -3.90 -1.63 15.63
N GLY A 71 -4.09 -2.73 14.89
CA GLY A 71 -3.15 -3.15 13.84
C GLY A 71 -3.12 -2.22 12.63
N VAL A 72 -4.29 -1.78 12.14
CA VAL A 72 -4.40 -0.85 11.01
C VAL A 72 -5.21 0.36 11.45
N LEU A 73 -4.58 1.54 11.40
CA LEU A 73 -5.28 2.81 11.64
C LEU A 73 -6.06 3.21 10.40
N GLN A 74 -7.35 3.48 10.58
CA GLN A 74 -8.17 4.04 9.52
C GLN A 74 -8.06 5.57 9.54
N PRO A 75 -7.99 6.23 8.36
CA PRO A 75 -8.05 7.68 8.29
C PRO A 75 -9.32 8.22 8.95
N ALA A 76 -9.18 9.37 9.60
CA ALA A 76 -10.28 10.09 10.22
C ALA A 76 -10.68 11.29 9.36
N ALA A 77 -11.96 11.66 9.42
CA ALA A 77 -12.51 12.77 8.65
C ALA A 77 -12.68 14.01 9.54
N VAL A 78 -12.47 15.17 8.94
CA VAL A 78 -12.86 16.48 9.46
C VAL A 78 -13.79 17.09 8.43
N SER A 79 -15.00 17.44 8.86
CA SER A 79 -15.98 18.08 8.00
C SER A 79 -16.44 19.41 8.58
N ILE A 80 -16.59 20.41 7.73
CA ILE A 80 -17.19 21.69 8.07
C ILE A 80 -18.41 21.93 7.17
N TYR A 81 -19.49 22.38 7.78
CA TYR A 81 -20.74 22.68 7.10
C TYR A 81 -21.50 23.78 7.84
N GLU A 82 -22.42 24.44 7.16
CA GLU A 82 -23.31 25.41 7.78
C GLU A 82 -24.56 24.72 8.31
N TYR A 83 -25.16 25.21 9.39
CA TYR A 83 -26.33 24.56 9.98
C TYR A 83 -27.54 24.48 9.03
N TYR A 84 -27.67 25.43 8.10
CA TYR A 84 -28.79 25.49 7.15
C TYR A 84 -28.45 24.95 5.76
N ASP A 85 -27.17 24.63 5.49
CA ASP A 85 -26.72 24.11 4.21
C ASP A 85 -26.16 22.69 4.40
N GLN A 86 -26.43 21.81 3.44
CA GLN A 86 -25.95 20.42 3.47
C GLN A 86 -24.68 20.23 2.64
N ILE A 87 -24.06 21.31 2.16
CA ILE A 87 -22.75 21.22 1.49
C ILE A 87 -21.66 21.03 2.55
N HIS A 88 -21.19 19.80 2.67
CA HIS A 88 -20.07 19.46 3.54
C HIS A 88 -18.73 19.62 2.81
N CYS A 89 -17.81 20.40 3.38
CA CYS A 89 -16.41 20.35 2.98
C CYS A 89 -15.69 19.34 3.89
N VAL A 90 -15.22 18.23 3.31
CA VAL A 90 -14.61 17.13 4.06
C VAL A 90 -13.13 16.99 3.68
N LYS A 91 -12.27 16.87 4.69
CA LYS A 91 -10.87 16.44 4.56
C LYS A 91 -10.60 15.24 5.45
N PHE A 92 -9.57 14.48 5.11
CA PHE A 92 -9.13 13.35 5.91
C PHE A 92 -7.76 13.63 6.52
N TYR A 93 -7.46 12.95 7.61
CA TYR A 93 -6.13 12.98 8.22
C TYR A 93 -5.76 11.58 8.73
N HIS A 94 -4.47 11.30 8.70
CA HIS A 94 -3.87 10.06 9.20
C HIS A 94 -2.41 10.34 9.59
N PRO A 95 -1.92 9.85 10.74
CA PRO A 95 -0.57 10.16 11.23
C PRO A 95 0.55 9.86 10.21
N GLU A 96 0.41 8.74 9.50
CA GLU A 96 1.42 8.26 8.55
C GLU A 96 1.11 8.57 7.07
N ARG A 97 -0.07 9.13 6.74
CA ARG A 97 -0.48 9.32 5.34
C ARG A 97 -0.70 10.80 5.03
N LYS A 98 -0.17 11.25 3.89
CA LYS A 98 -0.40 12.60 3.38
C LYS A 98 -1.89 12.82 3.08
N ASP A 99 -2.45 13.91 3.61
CA ASP A 99 -3.87 14.29 3.49
C ASP A 99 -4.88 13.24 3.99
N GLY A 100 -4.46 12.25 4.79
CA GLY A 100 -5.33 11.14 5.21
C GLY A 100 -5.99 10.35 4.08
N LYS A 101 -5.49 10.47 2.85
CA LYS A 101 -6.09 9.80 1.69
C LYS A 101 -5.88 8.28 1.82
N LEU A 102 -6.91 7.53 1.43
CA LEU A 102 -6.75 6.10 1.18
C LEU A 102 -5.69 5.93 0.10
N GLN A 103 -4.77 4.98 0.30
CA GLN A 103 -3.79 4.65 -0.71
C GLN A 103 -4.53 4.11 -1.93
N ARG A 104 -4.19 4.63 -3.11
CA ARG A 104 -4.81 4.23 -4.37
C ARG A 104 -3.76 4.03 -5.43
N LEU A 105 -3.88 2.94 -6.19
CA LEU A 105 -3.21 2.78 -7.47
C LEU A 105 -4.11 3.40 -8.53
N CYS A 106 -3.66 4.47 -9.19
CA CYS A 106 -4.42 5.07 -10.29
C CYS A 106 -3.62 4.95 -11.59
N THR A 107 -4.18 4.24 -12.56
CA THR A 107 -3.69 4.20 -13.95
C THR A 107 -4.70 4.95 -14.80
N SER A 108 -4.28 6.04 -15.44
CA SER A 108 -5.11 6.96 -16.24
C SER A 108 -6.50 7.23 -15.64
N ASP A 109 -7.51 6.41 -15.97
CA ASP A 109 -8.91 6.58 -15.57
C ASP A 109 -9.40 5.59 -14.49
N ALA A 110 -8.59 4.60 -14.09
CA ALA A 110 -8.97 3.57 -13.13
C ALA A 110 -8.14 3.66 -11.84
N CYS A 111 -8.82 3.89 -10.71
CA CYS A 111 -8.20 3.84 -9.39
C CYS A 111 -8.66 2.60 -8.60
N ARG A 112 -7.70 1.87 -8.02
CA ARG A 112 -7.95 0.75 -7.10
C ARG A 112 -7.46 1.08 -5.69
N CYS A 113 -8.14 0.56 -4.68
CA CYS A 113 -7.73 0.68 -3.29
C CYS A 113 -6.45 -0.12 -3.06
N ALA A 114 -5.49 0.48 -2.36
CA ALA A 114 -4.14 -0.04 -2.15
C ALA A 114 -3.80 -0.13 -0.65
N GLU A 115 -4.70 -0.69 0.15
CA GLU A 115 -4.48 -0.91 1.59
C GLU A 115 -3.87 -2.30 1.88
N GLU A 116 -3.02 -2.79 0.98
CA GLU A 116 -2.31 -4.06 1.19
C GLU A 116 -0.89 -3.79 1.71
N ASN A 117 -0.33 -4.77 2.41
CA ASN A 117 1.05 -4.72 2.86
C ASN A 117 2.03 -4.72 1.66
N CYS A 118 3.25 -4.25 1.91
CA CYS A 118 4.31 -4.19 0.92
C CYS A 118 4.90 -5.57 0.61
N SER A 119 5.22 -5.80 -0.66
CA SER A 119 6.16 -6.87 -1.02
C SER A 119 7.54 -6.55 -0.44
N MET A 120 8.17 -7.57 0.12
CA MET A 120 9.54 -7.51 0.61
C MET A 120 10.46 -8.32 -0.30
N GLN A 121 11.70 -7.86 -0.45
CA GLN A 121 12.71 -8.69 -1.09
C GLN A 121 13.14 -9.78 -0.12
N ASN A 122 13.01 -11.04 -0.53
CA ASN A 122 13.47 -12.16 0.28
C ASN A 122 15.01 -12.21 0.22
N LYS A 123 15.65 -11.70 1.27
CA LYS A 123 17.11 -11.70 1.46
C LYS A 123 17.60 -12.75 2.47
N GLU A 124 16.68 -13.36 3.21
CA GLU A 124 17.00 -14.36 4.23
C GLU A 124 17.36 -15.73 3.63
N LYS A 125 17.82 -16.67 4.47
CA LYS A 125 18.18 -18.04 4.06
C LYS A 125 16.92 -18.84 3.72
N ILE A 126 16.42 -18.65 2.49
CA ILE A 126 15.29 -19.41 1.94
C ILE A 126 15.74 -20.83 1.62
N THR A 127 14.97 -21.81 2.07
CA THR A 127 15.18 -23.23 1.78
C THR A 127 14.65 -23.63 0.40
N ASN A 128 15.18 -24.70 -0.19
CA ASN A 128 14.73 -25.17 -1.51
C ASN A 128 13.29 -25.69 -1.48
N ASP A 129 12.86 -26.24 -0.34
CA ASP A 129 11.49 -26.72 -0.14
C ASP A 129 10.49 -25.55 -0.10
N GLU A 130 10.84 -24.42 0.53
CA GLU A 130 10.02 -23.21 0.51
C GLU A 130 9.83 -22.67 -0.91
N ARG A 131 10.90 -22.56 -1.71
CA ARG A 131 10.80 -22.12 -3.11
C ARG A 131 9.90 -23.04 -3.93
N THR A 132 10.09 -24.36 -3.76
CA THR A 132 9.30 -25.37 -4.48
C THR A 132 7.83 -25.35 -4.07
N THR A 133 7.56 -25.16 -2.78
CA THR A 133 6.18 -25.08 -2.28
C THR A 133 5.52 -23.79 -2.76
N LYS A 134 6.25 -22.67 -2.76
CA LYS A 134 5.76 -21.36 -3.18
C LYS A 134 5.33 -21.34 -4.64
N ILE A 135 6.14 -21.84 -5.58
CA ILE A 135 5.77 -21.83 -7.02
C ILE A 135 4.49 -22.63 -7.33
N CYS A 136 4.14 -23.56 -6.44
CA CYS A 136 2.94 -24.39 -6.53
C CYS A 136 1.82 -23.98 -5.57
N GLU A 137 1.95 -22.84 -4.90
CA GLU A 137 0.96 -22.35 -3.97
C GLU A 137 -0.34 -21.99 -4.69
N SER A 138 -1.44 -22.60 -4.24
CA SER A 138 -2.78 -22.49 -4.82
C SER A 138 -3.86 -22.26 -3.75
N ILE A 139 -3.47 -21.68 -2.62
CA ILE A 139 -4.38 -21.41 -1.49
C ILE A 139 -5.35 -20.28 -1.89
N ARG A 140 -6.59 -20.30 -1.38
CA ARG A 140 -7.63 -19.30 -1.71
C ARG A 140 -7.17 -17.83 -1.60
N THR A 141 -6.26 -17.53 -0.69
CA THR A 141 -5.75 -16.17 -0.41
C THR A 141 -4.45 -15.84 -1.15
N SER A 142 -3.72 -16.84 -1.63
CA SER A 142 -2.39 -16.70 -2.23
C SER A 142 -2.20 -17.77 -3.30
N ILE A 143 -2.26 -17.34 -4.56
CA ILE A 143 -2.12 -18.19 -5.74
C ILE A 143 -0.93 -17.67 -6.54
N ILE A 144 0.01 -18.54 -6.86
CA ILE A 144 1.09 -18.24 -7.78
C ILE A 144 0.69 -18.71 -9.17
N ASP A 145 0.27 -17.79 -10.03
CA ASP A 145 -0.14 -18.07 -11.41
C ASP A 145 1.04 -17.97 -12.39
N TYR A 146 2.04 -17.14 -12.09
CA TYR A 146 3.22 -16.96 -12.93
C TYR A 146 4.51 -16.94 -12.13
N ALA A 147 5.61 -17.33 -12.78
CA ALA A 147 6.96 -17.26 -12.24
C ALA A 147 7.96 -16.95 -13.35
N TYR A 148 8.70 -15.85 -13.21
CA TYR A 148 9.61 -15.34 -14.22
C TYR A 148 10.99 -15.03 -13.65
N LYS A 149 12.02 -15.23 -14.47
CA LYS A 149 13.33 -14.59 -14.29
C LYS A 149 13.31 -13.28 -15.06
N VAL A 150 13.49 -12.17 -14.37
CA VAL A 150 13.49 -10.84 -14.96
C VAL A 150 14.82 -10.13 -14.74
N ARG A 151 15.17 -9.22 -15.63
CA ARG A 151 16.28 -8.26 -15.45
C ARG A 151 15.71 -6.87 -15.29
N LEU A 152 16.15 -6.14 -14.27
CA LEU A 152 15.75 -4.75 -14.11
C LEU A 152 16.54 -3.87 -15.09
N GLU A 153 15.84 -3.15 -15.96
CA GLU A 153 16.43 -2.25 -16.97
C GLU A 153 16.40 -0.79 -16.52
N GLY A 154 15.39 -0.39 -15.74
CA GLY A 154 15.27 0.98 -15.24
C GLY A 154 14.27 1.11 -14.10
N PHE A 155 14.41 2.18 -13.35
CA PHE A 155 13.55 2.55 -12.23
C PHE A 155 13.17 4.02 -12.34
N GLU A 156 11.88 4.32 -12.20
CA GLU A 156 11.34 5.68 -12.21
C GLU A 156 10.46 5.88 -10.98
N GLU A 157 10.81 6.87 -10.16
CA GLU A 157 10.00 7.28 -9.02
C GLU A 157 8.89 8.24 -9.46
N HIS A 158 7.66 7.96 -9.06
CA HIS A 158 6.54 8.88 -9.26
C HIS A 158 5.79 9.13 -7.95
N LEU A 159 4.97 10.19 -7.94
CA LEU A 159 4.21 10.61 -6.77
C LEU A 159 3.15 9.59 -6.32
N SER A 160 2.58 8.83 -7.25
CA SER A 160 1.51 7.86 -6.98
C SER A 160 1.99 6.42 -7.03
N THR A 161 2.94 6.08 -7.89
CA THR A 161 3.35 4.69 -8.14
C THR A 161 4.76 4.64 -8.72
N ASP A 162 5.65 3.93 -8.04
CA ASP A 162 6.99 3.71 -8.55
C ASP A 162 6.98 2.65 -9.65
N ILE A 163 7.80 2.86 -10.68
CA ILE A 163 7.79 2.10 -11.92
C ILE A 163 9.13 1.39 -12.09
N TYR A 164 9.09 0.06 -12.16
CA TYR A 164 10.24 -0.79 -12.51
C TYR A 164 10.07 -1.31 -13.92
N LYS A 165 10.96 -0.91 -14.82
CA LYS A 165 11.03 -1.42 -16.19
C LYS A 165 11.91 -2.66 -16.20
N THR A 166 11.33 -3.81 -16.50
CA THR A 166 12.05 -5.09 -16.50
C THR A 166 11.94 -5.79 -17.85
N LYS A 167 12.91 -6.65 -18.15
CA LYS A 167 12.89 -7.56 -19.28
C LYS A 167 12.76 -9.00 -18.79
N VAL A 168 11.79 -9.73 -19.32
CA VAL A 168 11.58 -11.14 -18.97
C VAL A 168 12.61 -11.99 -19.72
N LEU A 169 13.52 -12.63 -18.99
CA LEU A 169 14.59 -13.44 -19.56
C LEU A 169 14.21 -14.93 -19.65
N GLN A 170 13.43 -15.42 -18.69
CA GLN A 170 12.97 -16.81 -18.66
C GLN A 170 11.56 -16.89 -18.09
N VAL A 171 10.73 -17.76 -18.68
CA VAL A 171 9.39 -18.08 -18.20
C VAL A 171 9.42 -19.47 -17.60
N ILE A 172 9.26 -19.56 -16.28
CA ILE A 172 9.26 -20.84 -15.55
C ILE A 172 7.83 -21.35 -15.46
N LYS A 173 6.91 -20.48 -15.08
CA LYS A 173 5.47 -20.72 -15.04
C LYS A 173 4.78 -19.61 -15.82
N GLU A 174 4.10 -19.99 -16.89
CA GLU A 174 3.34 -19.05 -17.71
C GLU A 174 1.97 -18.80 -17.07
N GLY A 175 1.62 -17.52 -16.91
CA GLY A 175 0.33 -17.10 -16.39
C GLY A 175 -0.75 -17.05 -17.47
N SER A 176 -2.00 -17.03 -17.05
CA SER A 176 -3.16 -16.98 -17.95
C SER A 176 -3.43 -15.60 -18.58
N THR A 177 -2.93 -14.51 -17.99
CA THR A 177 -3.25 -13.14 -18.41
C THR A 177 -2.26 -12.56 -19.42
N ASP A 178 -0.95 -12.70 -19.18
CA ASP A 178 0.10 -12.26 -20.11
C ASP A 178 0.75 -13.47 -20.79
N VAL A 179 0.31 -13.74 -22.02
CA VAL A 179 0.77 -14.87 -22.84
C VAL A 179 2.00 -14.48 -23.65
N GLY A 180 3.03 -15.33 -23.60
CA GLY A 180 4.32 -15.14 -24.25
C GLY A 180 5.08 -13.90 -23.77
N PRO A 181 5.38 -13.76 -22.46
CA PRO A 181 6.13 -12.61 -21.94
C PRO A 181 7.63 -12.66 -22.23
N LEU A 182 8.16 -13.80 -22.69
CA LEU A 182 9.59 -14.02 -22.95
C LEU A 182 10.19 -12.95 -23.87
N ASN A 183 11.35 -12.40 -23.47
CA ASN A 183 12.10 -11.33 -24.13
C ASN A 183 11.37 -10.00 -24.29
N LYS A 184 10.14 -9.87 -23.79
CA LYS A 184 9.40 -8.60 -23.80
C LYS A 184 9.74 -7.78 -22.56
N GLN A 185 9.65 -6.47 -22.73
CA GLN A 185 9.71 -5.53 -21.61
C GLN A 185 8.34 -5.51 -20.92
N ARG A 186 8.38 -5.49 -19.58
CA ARG A 186 7.22 -5.42 -18.69
C ARG A 186 7.45 -4.38 -17.62
N THR A 187 6.34 -3.85 -17.12
CA THR A 187 6.36 -2.81 -16.10
C THR A 187 5.87 -3.41 -14.79
N PHE A 188 6.68 -3.34 -13.75
CA PHE A 188 6.28 -3.69 -12.39
C PHE A 188 6.03 -2.40 -11.61
N LEU A 189 4.87 -2.33 -10.96
CA LEU A 189 4.38 -1.18 -10.22
C LEU A 189 4.51 -1.45 -8.72
N ARG A 190 4.90 -0.42 -7.98
CA ARG A 190 5.01 -0.48 -6.53
C ARG A 190 4.48 0.79 -5.91
N TYR A 191 3.94 0.67 -4.70
CA TYR A 191 3.53 1.83 -3.94
C TYR A 191 4.70 2.63 -3.36
N PRO A 192 4.67 3.97 -3.38
CA PRO A 192 5.74 4.81 -2.86
C PRO A 192 6.03 4.60 -1.35
N TYR A 193 5.02 4.27 -0.54
CA TYR A 193 5.23 3.99 0.89
C TYR A 193 6.02 2.70 1.13
N CYS A 194 6.09 1.83 0.13
CA CYS A 194 6.82 0.59 0.26
C CYS A 194 8.32 0.76 0.09
N ARG A 195 8.85 1.90 -0.39
CA ARG A 195 10.24 2.12 -0.86
C ARG A 195 11.34 1.47 -0.01
N GLU A 196 11.21 1.50 1.30
CA GLU A 196 12.19 0.92 2.23
C GLU A 196 12.23 -0.63 2.22
N SER A 197 11.11 -1.28 1.89
CA SER A 197 10.92 -2.74 2.05
C SER A 197 11.51 -3.61 0.92
N LEU A 198 11.81 -3.01 -0.23
CA LEU A 198 12.23 -3.68 -1.46
C LEU A 198 13.23 -2.78 -2.19
N VAL A 199 14.46 -3.25 -2.32
CA VAL A 199 15.54 -2.48 -2.96
C VAL A 199 16.05 -3.30 -4.14
N LEU A 200 15.66 -2.89 -5.34
CA LEU A 200 16.06 -3.53 -6.58
C LEU A 200 17.12 -2.68 -7.28
N GLU A 201 18.15 -3.33 -7.80
CA GLU A 201 19.30 -2.71 -8.45
C GLU A 201 19.19 -2.85 -9.97
N THR A 202 19.42 -1.76 -10.70
CA THR A 202 19.41 -1.78 -12.16
C THR A 202 20.52 -2.67 -12.71
N GLY A 203 20.19 -3.46 -13.74
CA GLY A 203 21.11 -4.39 -14.39
C GLY A 203 21.14 -5.79 -13.77
N LYS A 204 20.64 -5.95 -12.53
CA LYS A 204 20.55 -7.21 -11.80
C LYS A 204 19.33 -8.04 -12.21
N THR A 205 19.35 -9.33 -11.88
CA THR A 205 18.28 -10.29 -12.17
C THR A 205 17.55 -10.76 -10.93
N TYR A 206 16.25 -11.01 -11.07
CA TYR A 206 15.36 -11.37 -9.98
C TYR A 206 14.40 -12.48 -10.40
N LEU A 207 14.09 -13.37 -9.47
CA LEU A 207 12.95 -14.29 -9.55
C LEU A 207 11.72 -13.54 -9.03
N ILE A 208 10.68 -13.42 -9.86
CA ILE A 208 9.39 -12.84 -9.45
C ILE A 208 8.29 -13.87 -9.66
N MET A 209 7.51 -14.13 -8.62
CA MET A 209 6.34 -15.01 -8.67
C MET A 209 5.12 -14.29 -8.10
N GLY A 210 3.96 -14.44 -8.75
CA GLY A 210 2.75 -13.74 -8.32
C GLY A 210 1.47 -14.25 -8.96
N SER A 211 0.36 -13.55 -8.72
CA SER A 211 -0.97 -13.91 -9.24
C SER A 211 -1.33 -13.09 -10.48
N SER A 212 -2.03 -13.73 -11.42
CA SER A 212 -2.64 -13.09 -12.58
C SER A 212 -3.65 -11.99 -12.21
N LYS A 213 -4.22 -12.03 -10.99
CA LYS A 213 -5.14 -11.01 -10.47
C LYS A 213 -4.50 -9.62 -10.35
N ASP A 214 -3.18 -9.59 -10.19
CA ASP A 214 -2.37 -8.40 -9.99
C ASP A 214 -1.75 -7.89 -11.31
N ILE A 215 -2.19 -8.45 -12.45
CA ILE A 215 -1.76 -8.06 -13.79
C ILE A 215 -2.83 -7.17 -14.41
N HIS A 216 -2.41 -6.03 -14.95
CA HIS A 216 -3.27 -5.05 -15.61
C HIS A 216 -2.73 -4.76 -17.01
N ARG A 217 -3.60 -4.29 -17.91
CA ARG A 217 -3.18 -3.76 -19.20
C ARG A 217 -3.20 -2.25 -19.12
N ASP A 218 -2.10 -1.65 -19.54
CA ASP A 218 -1.98 -0.22 -19.77
C ASP A 218 -2.71 0.19 -21.06
N ASP A 219 -2.89 1.50 -21.24
CA ASP A 219 -3.54 2.11 -22.42
C ASP A 219 -2.83 1.74 -23.73
N HIS A 220 -1.52 1.44 -23.65
CA HIS A 220 -0.71 0.96 -24.78
C HIS A 220 -0.75 -0.57 -25.00
N GLN A 221 -1.70 -1.29 -24.38
CA GLN A 221 -1.80 -2.74 -24.38
C GLN A 221 -0.58 -3.49 -23.81
N SER A 222 0.31 -2.79 -23.10
CA SER A 222 1.39 -3.42 -22.35
C SER A 222 0.89 -3.95 -21.02
N TYR A 223 1.42 -5.08 -20.56
CA TYR A 223 1.05 -5.62 -19.25
C TYR A 223 1.88 -4.99 -18.14
N GLN A 224 1.19 -4.53 -17.11
CA GLN A 224 1.71 -3.98 -15.88
C GLN A 224 1.42 -4.94 -14.72
N TYR A 225 2.39 -5.14 -13.84
CA TYR A 225 2.33 -6.08 -12.73
C TYR A 225 2.40 -5.31 -11.42
N LEU A 226 1.40 -5.44 -10.57
CA LEU A 226 1.41 -4.81 -9.25
C LEU A 226 2.16 -5.69 -8.24
N LEU A 227 3.16 -5.12 -7.58
CA LEU A 227 3.91 -5.78 -6.51
C LEU A 227 3.15 -5.62 -5.18
N VAL A 228 2.48 -6.69 -4.75
CA VAL A 228 1.69 -6.77 -3.51
C VAL A 228 2.36 -7.69 -2.48
N GLU A 229 1.89 -7.72 -1.23
CA GLU A 229 2.44 -8.57 -0.15
C GLU A 229 2.71 -10.02 -0.57
N ARG A 230 1.79 -10.62 -1.35
CA ARG A 230 1.90 -12.02 -1.82
C ARG A 230 2.90 -12.21 -2.96
N THR A 231 3.41 -11.15 -3.57
CA THR A 231 4.38 -11.23 -4.66
C THR A 231 5.74 -11.63 -4.10
N TRP A 232 6.24 -12.79 -4.55
CA TRP A 232 7.55 -13.26 -4.18
C TRP A 232 8.62 -12.59 -5.03
N ILE A 233 9.62 -11.98 -4.40
CA ILE A 233 10.75 -11.35 -5.09
C ILE A 233 12.05 -11.81 -4.44
N GLU A 234 12.91 -12.43 -5.23
CA GLU A 234 14.20 -12.96 -4.77
C GLU A 234 15.31 -12.56 -5.74
N TYR A 235 16.48 -12.19 -5.23
CA TYR A 235 17.63 -11.89 -6.08
C TYR A 235 18.10 -13.19 -6.74
N TRP A 236 18.21 -13.17 -8.07
CA TRP A 236 18.79 -14.26 -8.84
C TRP A 236 20.20 -13.84 -9.27
N PRO A 237 21.26 -14.31 -8.60
CA PRO A 237 22.62 -13.87 -8.90
C PRO A 237 23.07 -14.33 -10.30
N THR A 238 23.86 -13.50 -10.97
CA THR A 238 24.62 -13.91 -12.15
C THR A 238 26.00 -14.48 -11.77
N GLU A 239 26.47 -14.12 -10.59
CA GLU A 239 27.78 -14.42 -10.04
C GLU A 239 27.77 -15.72 -9.22
N CYS A 240 27.24 -16.82 -9.76
CA CYS A 240 27.06 -18.10 -9.05
C CYS A 240 28.36 -18.80 -8.62
N GLN A 241 29.52 -18.25 -8.94
CA GLN A 241 30.85 -18.77 -8.57
C GLN A 241 31.25 -18.39 -7.14
N THR A 242 30.61 -17.38 -6.53
CA THR A 242 30.90 -17.00 -5.13
C THR A 242 30.20 -17.94 -4.16
N GLU A 243 30.86 -18.29 -3.05
CA GLU A 243 30.30 -19.22 -2.06
C GLU A 243 28.99 -18.69 -1.45
N GLU A 244 28.83 -17.37 -1.37
CA GLU A 244 27.61 -16.70 -0.91
C GLU A 244 26.42 -16.92 -1.86
N HIS A 245 26.62 -16.83 -3.17
CA HIS A 245 25.55 -16.92 -4.17
C HIS A 245 25.32 -18.34 -4.69
N ARG A 246 26.29 -19.23 -4.53
CA ARG A 246 26.23 -20.62 -4.99
C ARG A 246 25.00 -21.36 -4.46
N ILE A 247 24.66 -21.17 -3.19
CA ILE A 247 23.50 -21.81 -2.55
C ILE A 247 22.20 -21.30 -3.21
N THR A 248 22.05 -19.99 -3.36
CA THR A 248 20.87 -19.37 -3.98
C THR A 248 20.71 -19.80 -5.45
N CYS A 249 21.79 -19.75 -6.24
CA CYS A 249 21.76 -20.19 -7.63
C CYS A 249 21.35 -21.66 -7.74
N SER A 250 22.01 -22.54 -6.97
CA SER A 250 21.69 -23.97 -6.99
C SER A 250 20.24 -24.24 -6.57
N GLY A 251 19.75 -23.54 -5.55
CA GLY A 251 18.40 -23.72 -5.04
C GLY A 251 17.32 -23.26 -6.02
N ILE A 252 17.52 -22.12 -6.68
CA ILE A 252 16.60 -21.64 -7.71
C ILE A 252 16.63 -22.58 -8.93
N GLU A 253 17.82 -23.01 -9.40
CA GLU A 253 17.93 -23.94 -10.54
C GLU A 253 17.30 -25.30 -10.26
N GLU A 254 17.44 -25.82 -9.04
CA GLU A 254 16.78 -27.07 -8.62
C GLU A 254 15.26 -26.92 -8.65
N MET A 255 14.73 -25.82 -8.12
CA MET A 255 13.30 -25.52 -8.15
C MET A 255 12.77 -25.44 -9.59
N VAL A 256 13.49 -24.75 -10.49
CA VAL A 256 13.11 -24.67 -11.92
C VAL A 256 13.09 -26.06 -12.56
N LYS A 257 14.14 -26.85 -12.40
CA LYS A 257 14.20 -28.22 -12.95
C LYS A 257 13.08 -29.10 -12.42
N LYS A 258 12.78 -29.02 -11.12
CA LYS A 258 11.72 -29.80 -10.48
C LYS A 258 10.34 -29.41 -11.04
N TYR A 259 10.09 -28.12 -11.21
CA TYR A 259 8.86 -27.60 -11.80
C TYR A 259 8.72 -27.99 -13.29
N GLU A 260 9.77 -27.85 -14.09
CA GLU A 260 9.74 -28.23 -15.51
C GLU A 260 9.51 -29.73 -15.73
N LEU A 261 10.05 -30.58 -14.84
CA LEU A 261 9.92 -32.03 -14.95
C LEU A 261 8.58 -32.58 -14.42
N ARG A 262 8.07 -32.02 -13.32
CA ARG A 262 6.92 -32.60 -12.59
C ARG A 262 5.71 -31.68 -12.48
N GLY A 263 5.85 -30.41 -12.84
CA GLY A 263 4.85 -29.37 -12.56
C GLY A 263 4.56 -29.25 -11.06
N CYS A 264 3.32 -28.94 -10.73
CA CYS A 264 2.81 -28.99 -9.37
C CYS A 264 2.05 -30.29 -9.13
N SER A 265 2.42 -31.02 -8.09
CA SER A 265 1.60 -32.12 -7.57
C SER A 265 0.28 -31.56 -7.05
N LEU A 266 -0.83 -32.05 -7.60
CA LEU A 266 -2.21 -31.79 -7.15
C LEU A 266 -2.46 -32.36 -5.74
#